data_AF-A0AAD7FJ20-F1
#
_entry.id   AF-A0AAD7FJ20-F1
#
_cell.length_a   1.000
_cell.length_b   1.000
_cell.length_c   1.000
_cell.angle_alpha   90.00
_cell.angle_beta   90.00
_cell.angle_gamma   90.00
#
_symmetry.space_group_name_H-M   'P 1'
#
loop_
_entity.id
_entity.type
_entity.pdbx_description
1 polymer ?
#
loop_
_entity_poly.entity_id
_entity_poly.type
_entity_poly.pdbx_seq_one_letter_code
_entity_poly.pdbx_strand_id
1 'polypeptide(L)'
;MHSTMRLARQPLIQFLGKRSWPASPAEAHAHPAAPPDFRKVFTKPSSPTKPQSGSVFSEFWDAPPRFWRPRARELDESEIDAVLSGGASLR
;
A
#
# COMPACT_ATOMS: atom_id res chain seq x y z
N MET A 1 -18.27 -35.08 -28.42
CA MET A 1 -17.96 -33.83 -27.69
C MET A 1 -17.60 -34.19 -26.26
N HIS A 2 -16.33 -34.09 -25.87
CA HIS A 2 -15.89 -34.49 -24.53
C HIS A 2 -15.80 -33.25 -23.65
N SER A 3 -16.74 -33.11 -22.71
CA SER A 3 -16.69 -32.07 -21.68
C SER A 3 -15.69 -32.51 -20.60
N THR A 4 -14.48 -31.95 -20.64
CA THR A 4 -13.51 -32.11 -19.56
C THR A 4 -13.99 -31.33 -18.34
N MET A 5 -14.55 -32.04 -17.37
CA MET A 5 -14.80 -31.49 -16.04
C MET A 5 -13.47 -31.03 -15.44
N ARG A 6 -13.34 -29.72 -15.21
CA ARG A 6 -12.16 -29.16 -14.54
C ARG A 6 -12.19 -29.66 -13.09
N LEU A 7 -11.24 -30.53 -12.76
CA LEU A 7 -10.96 -30.94 -11.39
C LEU A 7 -10.78 -29.67 -10.54
N ALA A 8 -11.67 -29.44 -9.59
CA ALA A 8 -11.62 -28.27 -8.73
C ALA A 8 -10.28 -28.23 -7.98
N ARG A 9 -9.40 -27.30 -8.36
CA ARG A 9 -8.10 -27.12 -7.70
C ARG A 9 -8.35 -26.51 -6.33
N GLN A 10 -8.00 -27.24 -5.27
CA GLN A 10 -8.00 -26.68 -3.93
C GLN A 10 -6.93 -25.59 -3.84
N PRO A 11 -7.25 -24.37 -3.37
CA PRO A 11 -6.24 -23.35 -3.16
C PRO A 11 -5.26 -23.81 -2.08
N LEU A 12 -3.96 -23.73 -2.38
CA LEU A 12 -2.89 -24.08 -1.43
C LEU A 12 -2.84 -23.16 -0.21
N ILE A 13 -3.48 -21.98 -0.30
CA ILE A 13 -3.55 -21.01 0.79
C ILE A 13 -4.83 -21.27 1.56
N GLN A 14 -4.68 -21.81 2.77
CA GLN A 14 -5.76 -21.96 3.74
C GLN A 14 -5.71 -20.80 4.72
N PHE A 15 -6.77 -19.99 4.76
CA PHE A 15 -6.88 -18.93 5.74
C PHE A 15 -7.20 -19.55 7.11
N LEU A 16 -6.18 -19.70 7.95
CA LEU A 16 -6.31 -20.14 9.33
C LEU A 16 -7.03 -19.06 10.16
N GLY A 17 -8.36 -19.04 10.09
CA GLY A 17 -9.22 -18.19 10.93
C GLY A 17 -9.24 -16.70 10.57
N LYS A 18 -9.93 -15.91 11.39
CA LYS A 18 -10.00 -14.44 11.28
C LYS A 18 -8.71 -13.86 11.84
N ARG A 19 -7.93 -13.15 11.02
CA ARG A 19 -6.79 -12.36 11.49
C ARG A 19 -7.31 -11.30 12.48
N SER A 20 -7.02 -11.49 13.76
CA SER A 20 -7.26 -10.48 14.80
C SER A 20 -6.10 -9.51 14.78
N TRP A 21 -6.34 -8.31 14.29
CA TRP A 21 -5.35 -7.23 14.41
C TRP A 21 -5.38 -6.69 15.84
N PRO A 22 -4.22 -6.49 16.47
CA PRO A 22 -4.18 -5.88 17.79
C PRO A 22 -4.86 -4.50 17.74
N ALA A 23 -5.70 -4.22 18.72
CA ALA A 23 -6.44 -2.96 18.80
C ALA A 23 -5.52 -1.75 19.02
N SER A 24 -4.35 -1.98 19.62
CA SER A 24 -3.30 -0.99 19.81
C SER A 24 -2.14 -1.21 18.84
N PRO A 25 -1.61 -0.14 18.22
CA PRO A 25 -0.34 -0.21 17.52
C PRO A 25 0.77 -0.70 18.46
N ALA A 26 1.64 -1.57 17.96
CA ALA A 26 2.84 -1.95 18.68
C ALA A 26 3.72 -0.71 18.94
N GLU A 27 4.36 -0.66 20.11
CA GLU A 27 5.32 0.40 20.45
C GLU A 27 6.46 0.40 19.43
N ALA A 28 6.90 1.58 18.98
CA ALA A 28 8.02 1.68 18.04
C ALA A 28 9.33 1.28 18.76
N HIS A 29 10.07 0.33 18.20
CA HIS A 29 11.33 -0.14 18.78
C HIS A 29 12.42 -0.22 17.71
N ALA A 30 13.67 0.06 18.13
CA ALA A 30 14.83 -0.09 17.25
C ALA A 30 15.02 -1.57 16.89
N HIS A 31 15.40 -1.84 15.64
CA HIS A 31 15.77 -3.19 15.22
C HIS A 31 16.97 -3.70 16.03
N PRO A 32 17.03 -4.98 16.43
CA PRO A 32 18.13 -5.50 17.26
C PRO A 32 19.51 -5.35 16.62
N ALA A 33 19.59 -5.40 15.28
CA ALA A 33 20.82 -5.18 14.52
C ALA A 33 21.09 -3.70 14.15
N ALA A 34 20.27 -2.75 14.65
CA ALA A 34 20.52 -1.34 14.40
C ALA A 34 21.77 -0.86 15.18
N PRO A 35 22.56 0.06 14.63
CA PRO A 35 23.65 0.69 15.36
C PRO A 35 23.15 1.32 16.68
N PRO A 36 23.98 1.32 17.74
CA PRO A 36 23.56 1.70 19.10
C PRO A 36 23.03 3.14 19.18
N ASP A 37 23.48 4.02 18.28
CA ASP A 37 23.09 5.43 18.24
C ASP A 37 21.60 5.62 17.95
N PHE A 38 20.96 4.69 17.22
CA PHE A 38 19.57 4.81 16.81
C PHE A 38 18.56 4.51 17.92
N ARG A 39 18.98 3.88 19.03
CA ARG A 39 18.06 3.52 20.14
C ARG A 39 17.35 4.72 20.74
N LYS A 40 18.01 5.88 20.75
CA LYS A 40 17.50 7.14 21.34
C LYS A 40 16.40 7.80 20.51
N VAL A 41 16.23 7.41 19.25
CA VAL A 41 15.24 7.99 18.33
C VAL A 41 13.85 7.36 18.55
N PHE A 42 13.81 6.09 18.98
CA PHE A 42 12.57 5.33 19.14
C PHE A 42 11.93 5.45 20.54
N THR A 43 12.63 6.05 21.51
CA THR A 43 12.09 6.26 22.88
C THR A 43 11.13 7.44 22.98
N LYS A 44 10.99 8.24 21.93
CA LYS A 44 9.91 9.22 21.84
C LYS A 44 8.74 8.57 21.10
N PRO A 45 7.53 8.52 21.68
CA PRO A 45 6.35 8.23 20.89
C PRO A 45 6.34 9.25 19.76
N SER A 46 6.31 8.79 18.51
CA SER A 46 6.02 9.66 17.38
C SER A 46 4.67 10.27 17.70
N SER A 47 4.67 11.49 18.22
CA SER A 47 3.45 12.25 18.38
C SER A 47 2.81 12.24 17.00
N PRO A 48 1.51 11.94 16.85
CA PRO A 48 0.86 12.10 15.57
C PRO A 48 1.23 13.49 15.10
N THR A 49 2.00 13.56 14.01
CA THR A 49 2.55 14.82 13.54
C THR A 49 1.30 15.61 13.17
N LYS A 50 0.90 16.54 14.04
CA LYS A 50 -0.20 17.46 13.72
C LYS A 50 0.16 18.00 12.35
N PRO A 51 -0.77 17.96 11.37
CA PRO A 51 -0.48 18.48 10.04
C PRO A 51 0.09 19.88 10.26
N GLN A 52 1.37 20.06 9.90
CA GLN A 52 1.98 21.38 9.94
C GLN A 52 1.10 22.24 9.03
N SER A 53 0.83 23.48 9.42
CA SER A 53 0.04 24.44 8.65
C SER A 53 0.75 24.92 7.38
N GLY A 54 1.51 24.05 6.72
CA GLY A 54 1.93 24.20 5.33
C GLY A 54 0.78 23.79 4.42
N SER A 55 0.66 24.43 3.26
CA SER A 55 -0.47 24.33 2.33
C SER A 55 -1.08 22.92 2.25
N VAL A 56 -2.17 22.70 2.99
CA VAL A 56 -3.02 21.54 2.81
C VAL A 56 -3.81 21.82 1.54
N PHE A 57 -3.40 21.21 0.43
CA PHE A 57 -4.13 21.32 -0.82
C PHE A 57 -5.52 20.71 -0.63
N SER A 58 -6.55 21.40 -1.15
CA SER A 58 -7.93 20.95 -1.05
C SER A 58 -8.14 19.74 -1.94
N GLU A 59 -7.68 19.83 -3.19
CA GLU A 59 -7.73 18.74 -4.14
C GLU A 59 -6.33 18.21 -4.45
N PHE A 60 -6.25 16.93 -4.83
CA PHE A 60 -5.00 16.31 -5.26
C PHE A 60 -4.36 17.07 -6.44
N TRP A 61 -5.19 17.62 -7.33
CA TRP A 61 -4.75 18.38 -8.51
C TRP A 61 -4.24 19.79 -8.19
N ASP A 62 -4.55 20.33 -7.01
CA ASP A 62 -4.01 21.61 -6.54
C ASP A 62 -2.55 21.49 -6.08
N ALA A 63 -2.06 20.25 -5.87
CA ALA A 63 -0.71 20.00 -5.43
C ALA A 63 0.32 20.32 -6.54
N PRO A 64 1.55 20.73 -6.17
CA PRO A 64 2.62 20.99 -7.12
C PRO A 64 2.83 19.82 -8.10
N PRO A 65 3.10 20.09 -9.40
CA PRO A 65 3.19 19.07 -10.43
C PRO A 65 4.17 17.93 -10.14
N ARG A 66 5.18 18.18 -9.30
CA ARG A 66 6.15 17.17 -8.85
C ARG A 66 5.51 15.99 -8.09
N PHE A 67 4.27 16.12 -7.64
CA PHE A 67 3.55 15.13 -6.83
C PHE A 67 2.57 14.29 -7.64
N TRP A 68 2.07 14.78 -8.77
CA TRP A 68 1.11 14.06 -9.61
C TRP A 68 1.60 13.77 -11.03
N ARG A 69 2.65 14.47 -11.51
CA ARG A 69 3.27 14.15 -12.79
C ARG A 69 4.20 12.93 -12.64
N PRO A 70 4.03 11.89 -13.48
CA PRO A 70 4.94 10.76 -13.49
C PRO A 70 6.38 11.21 -13.72
N ARG A 71 7.32 10.77 -12.87
CA ARG A 71 8.75 11.11 -13.02
C ARG A 71 9.51 10.15 -13.92
N ALA A 72 9.02 8.91 -14.03
CA ALA A 72 9.77 7.82 -14.64
C ALA A 72 9.30 7.48 -16.06
N ARG A 73 8.01 7.62 -16.35
CA ARG A 73 7.42 7.21 -17.63
C ARG A 73 6.01 7.78 -17.82
N GLU A 74 5.65 8.11 -19.05
CA GLU A 74 4.28 8.44 -19.47
C GLU A 74 3.50 7.15 -19.83
N LEU A 75 2.21 7.12 -19.53
CA LEU A 75 1.37 5.96 -19.83
C LEU A 75 1.06 5.89 -21.33
N ASP A 76 1.25 4.72 -21.94
CA ASP A 76 0.87 4.48 -23.32
C ASP A 76 -0.66 4.27 -23.44
N GLU A 77 -1.25 4.55 -24.60
CA GLU A 77 -2.71 4.47 -24.80
C GLU A 77 -3.29 3.09 -24.47
N SER A 78 -2.57 2.02 -24.79
CA SER A 78 -2.98 0.65 -24.47
C SER A 78 -3.02 0.37 -22.96
N GLU A 79 -2.14 1.01 -22.19
CA GLU A 79 -2.10 0.91 -20.73
C GLU A 79 -3.28 1.67 -20.10
N ILE A 80 -3.59 2.85 -20.65
CA ILE A 80 -4.75 3.67 -20.25
C ILE A 80 -6.04 2.88 -20.52
N ASP A 81 -6.18 2.28 -21.70
CA ASP A 81 -7.34 1.47 -22.06
C ASP A 81 -7.48 0.23 -21.17
N ALA A 82 -6.37 -0.43 -20.82
CA ALA A 82 -6.40 -1.58 -19.91
C ALA A 82 -6.89 -1.19 -18.49
N VAL A 83 -6.54 0.01 -18.02
CA VAL A 83 -7.02 0.55 -16.73
C VAL A 83 -8.49 0.95 -16.82
N LEU A 84 -8.89 1.71 -17.85
CA LEU A 84 -10.26 2.21 -18.02
C LEU A 84 -11.28 1.09 -18.29
N SER A 85 -10.87 0.06 -19.01
CA SER A 85 -11.71 -1.13 -19.27
C SER A 85 -11.92 -1.99 -18.03
N GLY A 86 -11.29 -1.67 -16.90
CA GLY A 86 -11.39 -2.48 -15.68
C GLY A 86 -10.77 -3.86 -15.87
N GLY A 87 -9.73 -3.99 -16.70
CA GLY A 87 -9.09 -5.28 -17.01
C GLY A 87 -8.59 -6.06 -15.79
N ALA A 88 -8.38 -5.39 -14.66
CA ALA A 88 -8.05 -6.01 -13.37
C ALA A 88 -9.27 -6.65 -12.66
N SER A 89 -10.50 -6.23 -12.96
CA SER A 89 -11.74 -6.76 -12.34
C SER A 89 -12.48 -7.80 -13.17
N LEU A 90 -12.16 -7.98 -14.46
CA LEU A 90 -12.71 -9.07 -15.26
C LEU A 90 -12.03 -10.40 -14.89
N ARG A 91 -12.63 -11.12 -13.94
CA ARG A 91 -12.39 -12.54 -13.69
C ARG A 91 -13.70 -13.29 -13.52
#